data_AF-A0A3N4SCP7-F1
#
_entry.id   AF-A0A3N4SCP7-F1
#
_cell.length_a   1.000
_cell.length_b   1.000
_cell.length_c   1.000
_cell.angle_alpha   90.00
_cell.angle_beta   90.00
_cell.angle_gamma   90.00
#
_symmetry.space_group_name_H-M   'P 1'
#
loop_
_entity.id
_entity.type
_entity.pdbx_description
1 polymer ?
#
loop_
_entity_poly.entity_id
_entity_poly.type
_entity_poly.pdbx_seq_one_letter_code
_entity_poly.pdbx_strand_id
1 'polypeptide(L)'
;MTDATWAPDDDLREAAALLSCADPARRAAGYDRLAARAAPGGDALRAWAVDTVLPRAGREPDGCALSVLVEVLEAAQDGRALPALLELAGHRDEEVRRAVAKALPFVGDPAPDSPRVRALLALSRDGDRDVRDAAVFGLGTLDEAYSPAVRAALRERLDDEDEEVAEEAVRGLANRQDAEVLPRLIGLLEAHVEPHPLTLSAAAVLGRPELLPVLAELAAEHPDDPRIAAALAACDPYRRAESAALAWRLLEELSARRPDLDAALAWPRFSPDLHLELRHGPEPVTYHAENLLTRAGRDPSRAAALVDAECPPAA
;
A
#
# COMPACT_ATOMS: atom_id res chain seq x y z
N MET A 1 -18.31 2.24 -29.91
CA MET A 1 -17.22 2.05 -30.88
C MET A 1 -16.57 0.73 -30.54
N THR A 2 -16.68 -0.24 -31.43
CA THR A 2 -16.20 -1.62 -31.26
C THR A 2 -14.73 -1.63 -30.95
N ASP A 3 -14.43 -2.26 -29.82
CA ASP A 3 -13.13 -2.70 -29.33
C ASP A 3 -12.22 -3.10 -30.49
N ALA A 4 -11.12 -2.39 -30.68
CA ALA A 4 -10.06 -2.89 -31.54
C ALA A 4 -9.56 -4.16 -30.85
N THR A 5 -9.78 -5.33 -31.47
CA THR A 5 -9.34 -6.63 -30.95
C THR A 5 -7.86 -6.56 -30.59
N TRP A 6 -7.59 -6.33 -29.31
CA TRP A 6 -6.24 -6.34 -28.77
C TRP A 6 -5.64 -7.73 -29.03
N ALA A 7 -4.37 -7.78 -29.43
CA ALA A 7 -3.65 -9.01 -29.68
C ALA A 7 -2.25 -8.90 -29.07
N PRO A 8 -1.68 -10.00 -28.52
CA PRO A 8 -0.33 -9.99 -27.99
C PRO A 8 0.66 -9.68 -29.13
N ASP A 9 1.68 -8.88 -28.86
CA ASP A 9 2.80 -8.66 -29.78
C ASP A 9 3.73 -9.88 -29.86
N ASP A 10 4.77 -9.83 -30.69
CA ASP A 10 5.70 -10.96 -30.85
C ASP A 10 6.46 -11.28 -29.55
N ASP A 11 6.80 -10.25 -28.76
CA ASP A 11 7.48 -10.41 -27.47
C ASP A 11 6.63 -11.21 -26.48
N LEU A 12 5.35 -10.87 -26.36
CA LEU A 12 4.38 -11.59 -25.54
C LEU A 12 4.16 -13.03 -26.03
N ARG A 13 4.09 -13.24 -27.35
CA ARG A 13 3.97 -14.60 -27.94
C ARG A 13 5.20 -15.44 -27.66
N GLU A 14 6.40 -14.87 -27.76
CA GLU A 14 7.65 -15.54 -27.44
C GLU A 14 7.73 -15.90 -25.95
N ALA A 15 7.35 -14.99 -25.06
CA ALA A 15 7.28 -15.25 -23.63
C ALA A 15 6.30 -16.39 -23.32
N ALA A 16 5.11 -16.38 -23.92
CA ALA A 16 4.13 -17.46 -23.79
C ALA A 16 4.62 -18.82 -24.35
N ALA A 17 5.42 -18.80 -25.42
CA ALA A 17 6.00 -20.02 -25.99
C ALA A 17 7.00 -20.69 -25.01
N LEU A 18 7.74 -19.89 -24.22
CA LEU A 18 8.67 -20.41 -23.22
C LEU A 18 7.96 -21.25 -22.14
N LEU A 19 6.68 -20.97 -21.85
CA LEU A 19 5.88 -21.70 -20.85
C LEU A 19 5.63 -23.18 -21.20
N SER A 20 5.95 -23.59 -22.43
CA SER A 20 5.85 -24.99 -22.87
C SER A 20 7.21 -25.70 -22.88
N CYS A 21 8.28 -25.02 -22.47
CA CYS A 21 9.61 -25.64 -22.39
C CYS A 21 9.67 -26.67 -21.24
N ALA A 22 10.41 -27.75 -21.48
CA ALA A 22 10.68 -28.75 -20.43
C ALA A 22 11.55 -28.19 -19.29
N ASP A 23 12.45 -27.26 -19.62
CA ASP A 23 13.33 -26.58 -18.66
C ASP A 23 12.54 -25.56 -17.80
N PRO A 24 12.47 -25.74 -16.46
CA PRO A 24 11.80 -24.81 -15.57
C PRO A 24 12.37 -23.39 -15.61
N ALA A 25 13.69 -23.24 -15.81
CA ALA A 25 14.30 -21.91 -15.88
C ALA A 25 13.80 -21.11 -17.09
N ARG A 26 13.54 -21.80 -18.21
CA ARG A 26 12.94 -21.18 -19.39
C ARG A 26 11.47 -20.82 -19.15
N ARG A 27 10.70 -21.66 -18.45
CA ARG A 27 9.32 -21.31 -18.07
C ARG A 27 9.29 -20.10 -17.14
N ALA A 28 10.14 -20.06 -16.12
CA ALA A 28 10.31 -18.91 -15.22
C ALA A 28 10.64 -17.62 -15.99
N ALA A 29 11.59 -17.66 -16.94
CA ALA A 29 11.89 -16.50 -17.79
C ALA A 29 10.70 -16.07 -18.68
N GLY A 30 9.83 -17.00 -19.06
CA GLY A 30 8.58 -16.69 -19.74
C GLY A 30 7.59 -15.97 -18.82
N TYR A 31 7.38 -16.48 -17.60
CA TYR A 31 6.52 -15.85 -16.61
C TYR A 31 7.03 -14.44 -16.24
N ASP A 32 8.33 -14.28 -15.98
CA ASP A 32 8.94 -12.99 -15.64
C ASP A 32 8.69 -11.92 -16.72
N ARG A 33 8.93 -12.27 -17.99
CA ARG A 33 8.60 -11.38 -19.13
C ARG A 33 7.12 -11.02 -19.17
N LEU A 34 6.22 -11.97 -18.89
CA LEU A 34 4.78 -11.69 -18.85
C LEU A 34 4.41 -10.75 -17.68
N ALA A 35 4.96 -10.96 -16.49
CA ALA A 35 4.73 -10.12 -15.31
C ALA A 35 5.19 -8.68 -15.58
N ALA A 36 6.40 -8.51 -16.12
CA ALA A 36 6.97 -7.21 -16.47
C ALA A 36 6.12 -6.42 -17.49
N ARG A 37 5.40 -7.12 -18.38
CA ARG A 37 4.49 -6.51 -19.36
C ARG A 37 3.08 -6.29 -18.80
N ALA A 38 2.63 -7.16 -17.88
CA ALA A 38 1.33 -7.07 -17.23
C ALA A 38 1.21 -5.86 -16.30
N ALA A 39 2.25 -5.59 -15.50
CA ALA A 39 2.22 -4.51 -14.50
C ALA A 39 1.91 -3.12 -15.09
N PRO A 40 2.57 -2.66 -16.18
CA PRO A 40 2.21 -1.40 -16.85
C PRO A 40 1.13 -1.56 -17.94
N GLY A 41 0.61 -2.78 -18.15
CA GLY A 41 -0.28 -3.11 -19.26
C GLY A 41 -1.70 -2.59 -19.05
N GLY A 42 -2.47 -2.43 -20.15
CA GLY A 42 -3.91 -2.18 -20.07
C GLY A 42 -4.71 -3.46 -19.78
N ASP A 43 -6.02 -3.30 -19.52
CA ASP A 43 -6.92 -4.39 -19.11
C ASP A 43 -6.88 -5.60 -20.05
N ALA A 44 -6.84 -5.37 -21.37
CA ALA A 44 -6.79 -6.46 -22.35
C ALA A 44 -5.52 -7.32 -22.24
N LEU A 45 -4.37 -6.69 -21.96
CA LEU A 45 -3.11 -7.41 -21.75
C LEU A 45 -3.12 -8.19 -20.45
N ARG A 46 -3.59 -7.58 -19.36
CA ARG A 46 -3.72 -8.24 -18.05
C ARG A 46 -4.65 -9.45 -18.12
N ALA A 47 -5.81 -9.30 -18.78
CA ALA A 47 -6.75 -10.39 -18.99
C ALA A 47 -6.14 -11.54 -19.81
N TRP A 48 -5.38 -11.22 -20.86
CA TRP A 48 -4.69 -12.22 -21.67
C TRP A 48 -3.57 -12.94 -20.92
N ALA A 49 -2.80 -12.22 -20.10
CA ALA A 49 -1.76 -12.81 -19.26
C ALA A 49 -2.37 -13.85 -18.30
N VAL A 50 -3.50 -13.51 -17.66
CA VAL A 50 -4.26 -14.41 -16.78
C VAL A 50 -4.76 -15.64 -17.54
N ASP A 51 -5.38 -15.45 -18.71
CA ASP A 51 -5.83 -16.58 -19.55
C ASP A 51 -4.68 -17.52 -19.95
N THR A 52 -3.48 -16.96 -20.11
CA THR A 52 -2.26 -17.70 -20.50
C THR A 52 -1.71 -18.56 -19.35
N VAL A 53 -1.68 -18.02 -18.13
CA VAL A 53 -0.97 -18.67 -17.00
C VAL A 53 -1.89 -19.37 -16.00
N LEU A 54 -3.15 -18.94 -15.84
CA LEU A 54 -4.07 -19.50 -14.85
C LEU A 54 -4.30 -21.03 -15.01
N PRO A 55 -4.44 -21.60 -16.23
CA PRO A 55 -4.56 -23.05 -16.39
C PRO A 55 -3.32 -23.86 -15.97
N ARG A 56 -2.18 -23.18 -15.75
CA ARG A 56 -0.89 -23.78 -15.36
C ARG A 56 -0.66 -23.75 -13.86
N ALA A 57 -1.34 -22.88 -13.10
CA ALA A 57 -1.11 -22.70 -11.66
C ALA A 57 -1.19 -24.04 -10.87
N GLY A 58 -2.14 -24.91 -11.20
CA GLY A 58 -2.27 -26.23 -10.56
C GLY A 58 -1.45 -27.36 -11.21
N ARG A 59 -0.59 -27.06 -12.19
CA ARG A 59 0.14 -28.06 -13.00
C ARG A 59 1.63 -27.80 -13.13
N GLU A 60 2.10 -26.60 -12.82
CA GLU A 60 3.52 -26.26 -12.83
C GLU A 60 4.24 -27.05 -11.72
N PRO A 61 5.09 -28.04 -12.06
CA PRO A 61 5.70 -28.92 -11.06
C PRO A 61 6.87 -28.28 -10.32
N ASP A 62 7.44 -27.21 -10.88
CA ASP A 62 8.63 -26.55 -10.35
C ASP A 62 8.24 -25.35 -9.48
N GLY A 63 8.69 -25.34 -8.22
CA GLY A 63 8.31 -24.31 -7.26
C GLY A 63 8.81 -22.91 -7.63
N CYS A 64 10.02 -22.81 -8.20
CA CYS A 64 10.57 -21.54 -8.66
C CYS A 64 9.80 -21.00 -9.87
N ALA A 65 9.51 -21.83 -10.86
CA ALA A 65 8.67 -21.41 -11.98
C ALA A 65 7.25 -21.04 -11.52
N LEU A 66 6.71 -21.75 -10.51
CA LEU A 66 5.38 -21.47 -9.95
C LEU A 66 5.34 -20.17 -9.13
N SER A 67 6.39 -19.82 -8.39
CA SER A 67 6.45 -18.53 -7.68
C SER A 67 6.44 -17.36 -8.67
N VAL A 68 7.18 -17.47 -9.78
CA VAL A 68 7.17 -16.43 -10.83
C VAL A 68 5.83 -16.40 -11.59
N LEU A 69 5.14 -17.55 -11.74
CA LEU A 69 3.77 -17.56 -12.26
C LEU A 69 2.83 -16.72 -11.38
N VAL A 70 2.98 -16.81 -10.05
CA VAL A 70 2.17 -16.02 -9.11
C VAL A 70 2.43 -14.52 -9.28
N GLU A 71 3.66 -14.10 -9.58
CA GLU A 71 3.98 -12.69 -9.90
C GLU A 71 3.24 -12.19 -11.14
N VAL A 72 2.99 -13.05 -12.14
CA VAL A 72 2.13 -12.71 -13.29
C VAL A 72 0.70 -12.44 -12.84
N LEU A 73 0.17 -13.26 -11.91
CA LEU A 73 -1.18 -13.11 -11.38
C LEU A 73 -1.32 -11.83 -10.54
N GLU A 74 -0.30 -11.51 -9.74
CA GLU A 74 -0.20 -10.24 -9.01
C GLU A 74 -0.21 -9.05 -9.98
N ALA A 75 0.70 -9.05 -10.98
CA ALA A 75 0.84 -7.97 -11.94
C ALA A 75 -0.42 -7.75 -12.80
N ALA A 76 -1.20 -8.81 -13.02
CA ALA A 76 -2.45 -8.73 -13.75
C ALA A 76 -3.63 -8.21 -12.92
N GLN A 77 -3.57 -8.29 -11.58
CA GLN A 77 -4.60 -7.81 -10.65
C GLN A 77 -6.03 -8.27 -11.01
N ASP A 78 -6.17 -9.45 -11.62
CA ASP A 78 -7.44 -9.98 -12.09
C ASP A 78 -8.05 -10.90 -11.03
N GLY A 79 -9.26 -10.57 -10.55
CA GLY A 79 -9.96 -11.33 -9.52
C GLY A 79 -10.20 -12.82 -9.85
N ARG A 80 -10.15 -13.22 -11.13
CA ARG A 80 -10.23 -14.62 -11.57
C ARG A 80 -9.07 -15.47 -11.03
N ALA A 81 -7.95 -14.85 -10.66
CA ALA A 81 -6.79 -15.53 -10.09
C ALA A 81 -6.96 -15.94 -8.62
N LEU A 82 -7.91 -15.33 -7.89
CA LEU A 82 -8.05 -15.53 -6.44
C LEU A 82 -8.17 -17.01 -6.04
N PRO A 83 -9.01 -17.87 -6.67
CA PRO A 83 -9.10 -19.28 -6.29
C PRO A 83 -7.76 -20.03 -6.39
N ALA A 84 -6.98 -19.78 -7.44
CA ALA A 84 -5.67 -20.41 -7.61
C ALA A 84 -4.67 -19.95 -6.55
N LEU A 85 -4.64 -18.65 -6.22
CA LEU A 85 -3.80 -18.12 -5.14
C LEU A 85 -4.15 -18.74 -3.78
N LEU A 86 -5.44 -18.91 -3.48
CA LEU A 86 -5.88 -19.54 -2.23
C LEU A 86 -5.46 -21.00 -2.11
N GLU A 87 -5.45 -21.75 -3.22
CA GLU A 87 -4.91 -23.12 -3.24
C GLU A 87 -3.40 -23.14 -2.99
N LEU A 88 -2.67 -22.20 -3.61
CA LEU A 88 -1.21 -22.07 -3.49
C LEU A 88 -0.75 -21.52 -2.13
N ALA A 89 -1.62 -20.89 -1.35
CA ALA A 89 -1.30 -20.42 0.00
C ALA A 89 -0.86 -21.56 0.94
N GLY A 90 -1.27 -22.81 0.66
CA GLY A 90 -0.85 -24.00 1.41
C GLY A 90 0.31 -24.78 0.76
N HIS A 91 1.00 -24.21 -0.23
CA HIS A 91 2.03 -24.92 -0.98
C HIS A 91 3.24 -25.27 -0.09
N ARG A 92 3.88 -26.42 -0.36
CA ARG A 92 5.02 -26.92 0.44
C ARG A 92 6.27 -26.04 0.36
N ASP A 93 6.42 -25.32 -0.74
CA ASP A 93 7.55 -24.44 -1.03
C ASP A 93 7.25 -23.04 -0.49
N GLU A 94 8.11 -22.54 0.40
CA GLU A 94 8.02 -21.21 1.02
C GLU A 94 8.06 -20.08 -0.01
N GLU A 95 8.81 -20.23 -1.11
CA GLU A 95 8.91 -19.19 -2.15
C GLU A 95 7.56 -18.97 -2.84
N VAL A 96 6.82 -20.06 -3.06
CA VAL A 96 5.45 -20.02 -3.60
C VAL A 96 4.49 -19.38 -2.60
N ARG A 97 4.57 -19.76 -1.31
CA ARG A 97 3.71 -19.15 -0.27
C ARG A 97 3.99 -17.66 -0.10
N ARG A 98 5.26 -17.25 -0.18
CA ARG A 98 5.67 -15.85 -0.13
C ARG A 98 5.13 -15.07 -1.31
N ALA A 99 5.27 -15.60 -2.54
CA ALA A 99 4.70 -14.98 -3.73
C ALA A 99 3.17 -14.82 -3.61
N VAL A 100 2.47 -15.82 -3.06
CA VAL A 100 1.03 -15.73 -2.80
C VAL A 100 0.72 -14.64 -1.77
N ALA A 101 1.46 -14.56 -0.66
CA ALA A 101 1.27 -13.52 0.35
C ALA A 101 1.41 -12.11 -0.24
N LYS A 102 2.36 -11.91 -1.17
CA LYS A 102 2.55 -10.65 -1.91
C LYS A 102 1.44 -10.36 -2.91
N ALA A 103 0.89 -11.38 -3.58
CA ALA A 103 -0.16 -11.23 -4.58
C ALA A 103 -1.55 -10.93 -4.00
N LEU A 104 -1.88 -11.52 -2.83
CA LEU A 104 -3.23 -11.47 -2.26
C LEU A 104 -3.78 -10.05 -1.99
N PRO A 105 -2.99 -9.05 -1.55
CA PRO A 105 -3.46 -7.68 -1.39
C PRO A 105 -4.01 -7.05 -2.67
N PHE A 106 -3.56 -7.49 -3.84
CA PHE A 106 -3.88 -6.89 -5.13
C PHE A 106 -4.93 -7.66 -5.94
N VAL A 107 -5.38 -8.82 -5.45
CA VAL A 107 -6.27 -9.72 -6.19
C VAL A 107 -7.59 -9.95 -5.45
N GLY A 108 -8.70 -9.80 -6.16
CA GLY A 108 -10.06 -10.00 -5.64
C GLY A 108 -10.70 -8.75 -5.05
N ASP A 109 -11.94 -8.90 -4.60
CA ASP A 109 -12.73 -7.77 -4.10
C ASP A 109 -12.36 -7.42 -2.65
N PRO A 110 -12.30 -6.11 -2.30
CA PRO A 110 -12.06 -5.65 -0.94
C PRO A 110 -13.27 -5.94 -0.05
N ALA A 111 -13.14 -6.96 0.80
CA ALA A 111 -14.03 -7.19 1.93
C ALA A 111 -13.26 -7.60 3.21
N PRO A 112 -13.68 -7.12 4.40
CA PRO A 112 -12.96 -7.33 5.67
C PRO A 112 -12.70 -8.79 6.05
N ASP A 113 -13.65 -9.67 5.70
CA ASP A 113 -13.58 -11.12 5.96
C ASP A 113 -13.56 -11.90 4.63
N SER A 114 -12.93 -11.34 3.61
CA SER A 114 -12.73 -12.01 2.33
C SER A 114 -11.83 -13.25 2.47
N PRO A 115 -11.90 -14.20 1.53
CA PRO A 115 -10.97 -15.32 1.47
C PRO A 115 -9.49 -14.88 1.46
N ARG A 116 -9.15 -13.76 0.82
CA ARG A 116 -7.77 -13.23 0.80
C ARG A 116 -7.29 -12.80 2.19
N VAL A 117 -8.13 -12.13 2.98
CA VAL A 117 -7.79 -11.74 4.35
C VAL A 117 -7.62 -12.98 5.23
N ARG A 118 -8.48 -14.00 5.09
CA ARG A 118 -8.32 -15.27 5.81
C ARG A 118 -7.02 -15.99 5.45
N ALA A 119 -6.62 -15.99 4.18
CA ALA A 119 -5.36 -16.58 3.76
C ALA A 119 -4.16 -15.82 4.33
N LEU A 120 -4.16 -14.48 4.27
CA LEU A 120 -3.13 -13.65 4.89
C LEU A 120 -3.04 -13.84 6.41
N LEU A 121 -4.18 -14.00 7.11
CA LEU A 121 -4.22 -14.33 8.54
C LEU A 121 -3.60 -15.71 8.88
N ALA A 122 -3.64 -16.65 7.93
CA ALA A 122 -2.98 -17.94 8.10
C ALA A 122 -1.48 -17.82 7.81
N LEU A 123 -1.11 -17.16 6.71
CA LEU A 123 0.28 -16.94 6.29
C LEU A 123 1.05 -16.05 7.26
N SER A 124 0.39 -15.17 8.02
CA SER A 124 1.07 -14.40 9.07
C SER A 124 1.59 -15.27 10.22
N ARG A 125 1.25 -16.55 10.27
CA ARG A 125 1.76 -17.55 11.22
C ARG A 125 2.65 -18.61 10.56
N ASP A 126 3.13 -18.35 9.34
CA ASP A 126 3.97 -19.28 8.62
C ASP A 126 5.30 -19.53 9.36
N GLY A 127 5.88 -20.71 9.14
CA GLY A 127 7.19 -21.05 9.71
C GLY A 127 8.33 -20.26 9.04
N ASP A 128 8.14 -19.83 7.80
CA ASP A 128 9.11 -19.03 7.08
C ASP A 128 8.93 -17.53 7.34
N ARG A 129 10.02 -16.83 7.65
CA ARG A 129 10.00 -15.41 8.02
C ARG A 129 9.59 -14.50 6.87
N ASP A 130 10.00 -14.79 5.63
CA ASP A 130 9.70 -13.95 4.49
C ASP A 130 8.22 -14.10 4.09
N VAL A 131 7.63 -15.28 4.31
CA VAL A 131 6.17 -15.49 4.17
C VAL A 131 5.40 -14.70 5.24
N ARG A 132 5.86 -14.73 6.50
CA ARG A 132 5.23 -13.96 7.59
C ARG A 132 5.28 -12.47 7.27
N ASP A 133 6.45 -11.95 6.89
CA ASP A 133 6.65 -10.55 6.53
C ASP A 133 5.65 -10.09 5.47
N ALA A 134 5.63 -10.77 4.31
CA ALA A 134 4.72 -10.45 3.22
C ALA A 134 3.23 -10.50 3.64
N ALA A 135 2.87 -11.46 4.50
CA ALA A 135 1.50 -11.57 5.00
C ALA A 135 1.14 -10.45 5.98
N VAL A 136 2.04 -10.08 6.89
CA VAL A 136 1.85 -8.99 7.85
C VAL A 136 1.82 -7.65 7.13
N PHE A 137 2.67 -7.43 6.13
CA PHE A 137 2.60 -6.31 5.20
C PHE A 137 1.21 -6.23 4.53
N GLY A 138 0.74 -7.33 3.95
CA GLY A 138 -0.57 -7.39 3.29
C GLY A 138 -1.71 -7.08 4.25
N LEU A 139 -1.69 -7.66 5.45
CA LEU A 139 -2.65 -7.33 6.50
C LEU A 139 -2.55 -5.85 6.89
N GLY A 140 -1.34 -5.30 7.04
CA GLY A 140 -1.09 -3.92 7.44
C GLY A 140 -1.60 -2.88 6.46
N THR A 141 -1.63 -3.20 5.16
CA THR A 141 -1.93 -2.29 4.04
C THR A 141 -3.35 -2.41 3.49
N LEU A 142 -4.04 -3.54 3.69
CA LEU A 142 -5.43 -3.69 3.25
C LEU A 142 -6.39 -2.81 4.08
N ASP A 143 -6.95 -1.78 3.43
CA ASP A 143 -7.87 -0.81 4.03
C ASP A 143 -9.13 -1.45 4.61
N GLU A 144 -9.63 -2.50 3.97
CA GLU A 144 -10.81 -3.24 4.42
C GLU A 144 -10.50 -4.22 5.55
N ALA A 145 -9.23 -4.56 5.80
CA ALA A 145 -8.83 -5.58 6.77
C ALA A 145 -8.83 -5.01 8.21
N TYR A 146 -9.96 -4.49 8.68
CA TYR A 146 -10.09 -3.86 10.01
C TYR A 146 -10.74 -4.77 11.06
N SER A 147 -10.92 -6.05 10.76
CA SER A 147 -11.57 -6.98 11.69
C SER A 147 -10.72 -7.19 12.96
N PRO A 148 -11.35 -7.53 14.11
CA PRO A 148 -10.62 -7.85 15.34
C PRO A 148 -9.57 -8.97 15.15
N ALA A 149 -9.82 -9.90 14.23
CA ALA A 149 -8.88 -10.97 13.89
C ALA A 149 -7.57 -10.43 13.29
N VAL A 150 -7.65 -9.38 12.45
CA VAL A 150 -6.47 -8.72 11.88
C VAL A 150 -5.68 -8.01 12.96
N ARG A 151 -6.33 -7.23 13.84
CA ARG A 151 -5.65 -6.60 14.98
C ARG A 151 -4.97 -7.62 15.88
N ALA A 152 -5.64 -8.73 16.18
CA ALA A 152 -5.06 -9.80 16.99
C ALA A 152 -3.83 -10.44 16.33
N ALA A 153 -3.89 -10.72 15.02
CA ALA A 153 -2.76 -11.27 14.29
C ALA A 153 -1.56 -10.30 14.22
N LEU A 154 -1.81 -9.00 14.01
CA LEU A 154 -0.74 -8.00 14.06
C LEU A 154 -0.13 -7.88 15.46
N ARG A 155 -0.96 -7.89 16.53
CA ARG A 155 -0.45 -7.89 17.91
C ARG A 155 0.41 -9.10 18.22
N GLU A 156 0.05 -10.29 17.71
CA GLU A 156 0.83 -11.52 17.84
C GLU A 156 2.24 -11.40 17.21
N ARG A 157 2.38 -10.54 16.20
CA ARG A 157 3.63 -10.33 15.45
C ARG A 157 4.51 -9.21 16.00
N LEU A 158 4.05 -8.44 17.01
CA LEU A 158 4.89 -7.43 17.66
C LEU A 158 6.14 -8.00 18.33
N ASP A 159 6.06 -9.26 18.75
CA ASP A 159 7.12 -10.03 19.39
C ASP A 159 7.70 -11.11 18.45
N ASP A 160 7.58 -10.92 17.13
CA ASP A 160 8.20 -11.84 16.17
C ASP A 160 9.73 -11.87 16.34
N GLU A 161 10.33 -13.03 16.04
CA GLU A 161 11.78 -13.21 16.13
C GLU A 161 12.52 -12.44 15.03
N ASP A 162 11.84 -12.19 13.91
CA ASP A 162 12.34 -11.38 12.82
C ASP A 162 11.88 -9.93 13.01
N GLU A 163 12.84 -9.01 12.98
CA GLU A 163 12.62 -7.60 13.27
C GLU A 163 11.78 -6.91 12.20
N GLU A 164 11.95 -7.27 10.92
CA GLU A 164 11.17 -6.69 9.81
C GLU A 164 9.68 -7.05 9.98
N VAL A 165 9.38 -8.30 10.35
CA VAL A 165 8.00 -8.75 10.64
C VAL A 165 7.39 -7.97 11.81
N ALA A 166 8.17 -7.72 12.86
CA ALA A 166 7.70 -6.96 14.02
C ALA A 166 7.43 -5.49 13.67
N GLU A 167 8.26 -4.87 12.83
CA GLU A 167 8.06 -3.51 12.36
C GLU A 167 6.85 -3.38 11.42
N GLU A 168 6.61 -4.37 10.56
CA GLU A 168 5.39 -4.44 9.75
C GLU A 168 4.14 -4.53 10.63
N ALA A 169 4.20 -5.30 11.70
CA ALA A 169 3.12 -5.41 12.67
C ALA A 169 2.85 -4.07 13.38
N VAL A 170 3.91 -3.37 13.78
CA VAL A 170 3.82 -2.02 14.38
C VAL A 170 3.16 -1.06 13.42
N ARG A 171 3.60 -1.03 12.15
CA ARG A 171 3.01 -0.19 11.11
C ARG A 171 1.54 -0.52 10.88
N GLY A 172 1.19 -1.81 10.75
CA GLY A 172 -0.18 -2.25 10.54
C GLY A 172 -1.14 -1.85 11.67
N LEU A 173 -0.65 -1.83 12.92
CA LEU A 173 -1.40 -1.37 14.09
C LEU A 173 -1.52 0.16 14.16
N ALA A 174 -0.43 0.89 13.86
CA ALA A 174 -0.44 2.35 13.76
C ALA A 174 -1.42 2.85 12.69
N ASN A 175 -1.42 2.21 11.52
CA ASN A 175 -2.38 2.38 10.43
C ASN A 175 -3.83 2.28 10.93
N ARG A 176 -4.09 1.37 11.88
CA ARG A 176 -5.40 1.14 12.48
C ARG A 176 -5.67 2.01 13.72
N GLN A 177 -4.82 3.00 13.98
CA GLN A 177 -4.86 3.89 15.16
C GLN A 177 -4.92 3.11 16.47
N ASP A 178 -4.24 1.96 16.53
CA ASP A 178 -4.16 1.12 17.72
C ASP A 178 -3.13 1.66 18.70
N ALA A 179 -3.55 2.50 19.64
CA ALA A 179 -2.65 3.16 20.59
C ALA A 179 -1.92 2.17 21.52
N GLU A 180 -2.36 0.91 21.63
CA GLU A 180 -1.66 -0.10 22.43
C GLU A 180 -0.27 -0.44 21.86
N VAL A 181 0.03 -0.09 20.59
CA VAL A 181 1.35 -0.29 19.97
C VAL A 181 2.42 0.67 20.52
N LEU A 182 2.03 1.75 21.20
CA LEU A 182 2.93 2.81 21.63
C LEU A 182 4.19 2.34 22.37
N PRO A 183 4.12 1.44 23.38
CA PRO A 183 5.33 1.00 24.09
C PRO A 183 6.31 0.27 23.18
N ARG A 184 5.81 -0.55 22.25
CA ARG A 184 6.66 -1.27 21.29
C ARG A 184 7.28 -0.32 20.27
N LEU A 185 6.50 0.64 19.77
CA LEU A 185 6.97 1.65 18.84
C LEU A 185 8.05 2.55 19.47
N ILE A 186 7.87 3.00 20.71
CA ILE A 186 8.89 3.77 21.44
C ILE A 186 10.18 2.94 21.58
N GLY A 187 10.06 1.67 22.00
CA GLY A 187 11.22 0.79 22.16
C GLY A 187 12.00 0.60 20.86
N LEU A 188 11.34 0.50 19.71
CA LEU A 188 12.01 0.42 18.40
C LEU A 188 12.70 1.75 18.04
N LEU A 189 12.06 2.89 18.30
CA LEU A 189 12.67 4.20 18.05
C LEU A 189 13.90 4.45 18.94
N GLU A 190 13.92 3.91 20.16
CA GLU A 190 15.04 4.03 21.10
C GLU A 190 16.18 3.02 20.82
N ALA A 191 15.87 1.86 20.24
CA ALA A 191 16.83 0.77 20.05
C ALA A 191 17.83 1.03 18.92
N HIS A 192 17.49 1.87 17.94
CA HIS A 192 18.30 2.09 16.75
C HIS A 192 18.68 3.55 16.58
N VAL A 193 19.96 3.79 16.28
CA VAL A 193 20.47 5.12 15.91
C VAL A 193 19.76 5.64 14.65
N GLU A 194 19.55 4.75 13.67
CA GLU A 194 18.73 5.04 12.48
C GLU A 194 17.51 4.13 12.49
N PRO A 195 16.35 4.60 13.02
CA PRO A 195 15.14 3.80 13.02
C PRO A 195 14.69 3.45 11.61
N HIS A 196 14.13 2.26 11.45
CA HIS A 196 13.63 1.81 10.17
C HIS A 196 12.53 2.76 9.61
N PRO A 197 12.43 2.95 8.28
CA PRO A 197 11.45 3.85 7.69
C PRO A 197 10.01 3.51 8.07
N LEU A 198 9.70 2.22 8.29
CA LEU A 198 8.37 1.78 8.71
C LEU A 198 8.03 2.24 10.12
N THR A 199 9.02 2.24 11.02
CA THR A 199 8.90 2.69 12.40
C THR A 199 8.62 4.19 12.46
N LEU A 200 9.33 5.00 11.66
CA LEU A 200 9.07 6.44 11.53
C LEU A 200 7.71 6.73 10.88
N SER A 201 7.32 5.97 9.85
CA SER A 201 6.01 6.07 9.22
C SER A 201 4.89 5.73 10.21
N ALA A 202 5.06 4.67 11.01
CA ALA A 202 4.12 4.29 12.06
C ALA A 202 3.96 5.40 13.10
N ALA A 203 5.06 6.04 13.52
CA ALA A 203 5.02 7.19 14.43
C ALA A 203 4.23 8.36 13.83
N ALA A 204 4.48 8.71 12.56
CA ALA A 204 3.76 9.78 11.89
C ALA A 204 2.26 9.47 11.77
N VAL A 205 1.90 8.27 11.33
CA VAL A 205 0.49 7.87 11.15
C VAL A 205 -0.24 7.80 12.49
N LEU A 206 0.39 7.23 13.52
CA LEU A 206 -0.19 7.13 14.85
C LEU A 206 -0.35 8.53 15.49
N GLY A 207 0.61 9.43 15.24
CA GLY A 207 0.48 10.86 15.52
C GLY A 207 0.25 11.20 16.98
N ARG A 208 0.94 10.49 17.88
CA ARG A 208 0.73 10.53 19.33
C ARG A 208 1.77 11.40 20.03
N PRO A 209 1.36 12.39 20.85
CA PRO A 209 2.30 13.26 21.57
C PRO A 209 3.29 12.51 22.47
N GLU A 210 2.93 11.30 22.91
CA GLU A 210 3.79 10.40 23.69
C GLU A 210 5.09 10.02 22.96
N LEU A 211 5.15 10.15 21.62
CA LEU A 211 6.33 9.89 20.79
C LEU A 211 7.28 11.11 20.69
N LEU A 212 6.84 12.30 21.11
CA LEU A 212 7.63 13.53 20.96
C LEU A 212 9.00 13.48 21.64
N PRO A 213 9.18 12.92 22.86
CA PRO A 213 10.50 12.88 23.50
C PRO A 213 11.53 12.14 22.66
N VAL A 214 11.24 10.88 22.27
CA VAL A 214 12.17 10.07 21.47
C VAL A 214 12.39 10.66 20.08
N LEU A 215 11.35 11.19 19.44
CA LEU A 215 11.49 11.82 18.12
C LEU A 215 12.32 13.12 18.18
N ALA A 216 12.28 13.86 19.29
CA ALA A 216 13.08 15.08 19.46
C ALA A 216 14.56 14.75 19.67
N GLU A 217 14.88 13.66 20.38
CA GLU A 217 16.24 13.15 20.51
C GLU A 217 16.78 12.72 19.14
N LEU A 218 16.02 11.90 18.41
CA LEU A 218 16.37 11.48 17.04
C LEU A 218 16.58 12.67 16.10
N ALA A 219 15.75 13.72 16.20
CA ALA A 219 15.92 14.92 15.38
C ALA A 219 17.15 15.76 15.74
N ALA A 220 17.61 15.70 16.99
CA ALA A 220 18.85 16.37 17.40
C ALA A 220 20.08 15.65 16.81
N GLU A 221 20.01 14.32 16.69
CA GLU A 221 21.06 13.49 16.09
C GLU A 221 21.03 13.52 14.56
N HIS A 222 19.83 13.59 13.97
CA HIS A 222 19.57 13.53 12.53
C HIS A 222 18.69 14.70 12.05
N PRO A 223 19.18 15.96 12.12
CA PRO A 223 18.38 17.15 11.84
C PRO A 223 17.89 17.26 10.39
N ASP A 224 18.55 16.57 9.47
CA ASP A 224 18.26 16.62 8.03
C ASP A 224 17.34 15.47 7.56
N ASP A 225 16.91 14.57 8.45
CA ASP A 225 16.02 13.47 8.06
C ASP A 225 14.56 13.94 7.93
N PRO A 226 13.99 13.99 6.70
CA PRO A 226 12.63 14.46 6.49
C PRO A 226 11.58 13.55 7.13
N ARG A 227 11.88 12.27 7.36
CA ARG A 227 10.95 11.30 7.96
C ARG A 227 10.78 11.56 9.44
N ILE A 228 11.87 11.90 10.15
CA ILE A 228 11.82 12.31 11.56
C ILE A 228 11.07 13.65 11.68
N ALA A 229 11.36 14.61 10.80
CA ALA A 229 10.65 15.89 10.78
C ALA A 229 9.15 15.74 10.55
N ALA A 230 8.75 14.83 9.64
CA ALA A 230 7.34 14.50 9.39
C ALA A 230 6.68 13.85 10.61
N ALA A 231 7.34 12.88 11.24
CA ALA A 231 6.84 12.23 12.45
C ALA A 231 6.68 13.22 13.62
N LEU A 232 7.63 14.13 13.82
CA LEU A 232 7.53 15.22 14.80
C LEU A 232 6.33 16.12 14.53
N ALA A 233 6.16 16.58 13.30
CA ALA A 233 5.05 17.43 12.92
C ALA A 233 3.69 16.73 13.14
N ALA A 234 3.62 15.44 12.84
CA ALA A 234 2.42 14.64 13.03
C ALA A 234 2.15 14.26 14.50
N CYS A 235 3.15 14.31 15.39
CA CYS A 235 2.97 14.06 16.83
C CYS A 235 2.78 15.34 17.65
N ASP A 236 3.07 16.52 17.10
CA ASP A 236 2.89 17.81 17.79
C ASP A 236 1.42 18.27 17.73
N PRO A 237 0.70 18.30 18.88
CA PRO A 237 -0.72 18.64 18.90
C PRO A 237 -0.98 20.11 18.49
N TYR A 238 -0.04 21.02 18.73
CA TYR A 238 -0.19 22.42 18.36
C TYR A 238 -0.03 22.61 16.86
N ARG A 239 0.97 21.97 16.26
CA ARG A 239 1.16 22.00 14.80
C ARG A 239 -0.02 21.36 14.08
N ARG A 240 -0.53 20.22 14.56
CA ARG A 240 -1.72 19.59 13.98
C ARG A 240 -2.94 20.51 14.05
N ALA A 241 -3.17 21.17 15.18
CA ALA A 241 -4.28 22.10 15.33
C ALA A 241 -4.15 23.32 14.40
N GLU A 242 -2.94 23.86 14.26
CA GLU A 242 -2.67 24.96 13.33
C GLU A 242 -2.88 24.55 11.87
N SER A 243 -2.29 23.43 11.43
CA SER A 243 -2.45 22.92 10.06
C SER A 243 -3.91 22.61 9.74
N ALA A 244 -4.66 22.00 10.67
CA ALA A 244 -6.08 21.76 10.49
C ALA A 244 -6.89 23.07 10.37
N ALA A 245 -6.56 24.09 11.16
CA ALA A 245 -7.23 25.39 11.08
C ALA A 245 -6.93 26.13 9.75
N LEU A 246 -5.68 26.05 9.26
CA LEU A 246 -5.30 26.62 7.96
C LEU A 246 -5.98 25.89 6.80
N ALA A 247 -6.01 24.56 6.85
CA ALA A 247 -6.70 23.75 5.84
C ALA A 247 -8.20 24.02 5.82
N TRP A 248 -8.82 24.18 7.00
CA TRP A 248 -10.23 24.58 7.11
C TRP A 248 -10.49 25.94 6.46
N ARG A 249 -9.67 26.96 6.77
CA ARG A 249 -9.76 28.27 6.12
C ARG A 249 -9.56 28.21 4.61
N LEU A 250 -8.66 27.33 4.13
CA LEU A 250 -8.45 27.12 2.70
C LEU A 250 -9.74 26.60 2.06
N LEU A 251 -10.40 25.63 2.68
CA LEU A 251 -11.69 25.12 2.19
C LEU A 251 -12.74 26.24 2.15
N GLU A 252 -12.87 27.05 3.21
CA GLU A 252 -13.81 28.18 3.25
C GLU A 252 -13.55 29.20 2.12
N GLU A 253 -12.27 29.57 1.94
CA GLU A 253 -11.83 30.51 0.90
C GLU A 253 -12.04 29.98 -0.52
N LEU A 254 -11.87 28.67 -0.72
CA LEU A 254 -12.14 28.02 -1.99
C LEU A 254 -13.64 27.93 -2.26
N SER A 255 -14.45 27.49 -1.29
CA SER A 255 -15.91 27.42 -1.43
C SER A 255 -16.53 28.79 -1.70
N ALA A 256 -15.97 29.87 -1.14
CA ALA A 256 -16.42 31.23 -1.43
C ALA A 256 -16.08 31.68 -2.87
N ARG A 257 -14.92 31.27 -3.40
CA ARG A 257 -14.47 31.59 -4.77
C ARG A 257 -15.12 30.73 -5.84
N ARG A 258 -15.27 29.44 -5.55
CA ARG A 258 -15.68 28.37 -6.46
C ARG A 258 -16.75 27.49 -5.81
N PRO A 259 -17.97 28.03 -5.59
CA PRO A 259 -19.08 27.25 -5.02
C PRO A 259 -19.57 26.12 -5.96
N ASP A 260 -19.10 26.10 -7.20
CA ASP A 260 -19.31 25.03 -8.17
C ASP A 260 -18.47 23.78 -7.89
N LEU A 261 -17.38 23.90 -7.13
CA LEU A 261 -16.53 22.78 -6.77
C LEU A 261 -17.05 22.08 -5.52
N ASP A 262 -17.31 20.77 -5.62
CA ASP A 262 -17.54 19.91 -4.46
C ASP A 262 -16.18 19.60 -3.81
N ALA A 263 -15.75 20.51 -2.93
CA ALA A 263 -14.50 20.44 -2.21
C ALA A 263 -14.70 19.93 -0.78
N ALA A 264 -13.82 19.03 -0.34
CA ALA A 264 -13.82 18.51 1.03
C ALA A 264 -12.41 18.35 1.57
N LEU A 265 -12.27 18.42 2.90
CA LEU A 265 -11.06 17.96 3.56
C LEU A 265 -11.23 16.51 3.94
N ALA A 266 -10.23 15.70 3.62
CA ALA A 266 -10.22 14.27 3.90
C ALA A 266 -8.90 13.87 4.56
N TRP A 267 -9.00 12.91 5.48
CA TRP A 267 -7.83 12.24 6.03
C TRP A 267 -7.80 10.82 5.45
N PRO A 268 -6.94 10.54 4.47
CA PRO A 268 -6.83 9.21 3.92
C PRO A 268 -6.46 8.22 5.02
N ARG A 269 -6.97 6.99 4.90
CA ARG A 269 -6.54 5.91 5.79
C ARG A 269 -5.04 5.70 5.64
N PHE A 270 -4.41 5.34 6.74
CA PHE A 270 -2.98 4.99 6.78
C PHE A 270 -2.03 6.15 6.38
N SER A 271 -2.55 7.38 6.34
CA SER A 271 -1.79 8.57 6.02
C SER A 271 -1.77 9.54 7.21
N PRO A 272 -0.63 10.18 7.50
CA PRO A 272 -0.58 11.31 8.44
C PRO A 272 -1.07 12.62 7.79
N ASP A 273 -1.32 12.63 6.48
CA ASP A 273 -1.55 13.86 5.71
C ASP A 273 -3.04 14.21 5.60
N LEU A 274 -3.33 15.51 5.81
CA LEU A 274 -4.64 16.08 5.51
C LEU A 274 -4.71 16.47 4.03
N HIS A 275 -5.73 16.01 3.33
CA HIS A 275 -5.94 16.23 1.91
C HIS A 275 -7.11 17.19 1.66
N LEU A 276 -7.02 17.99 0.60
CA LEU A 276 -8.13 18.70 -0.02
C LEU A 276 -8.53 17.92 -1.27
N GLU A 277 -9.74 17.36 -1.26
CA GLU A 277 -10.31 16.59 -2.37
C GLU A 277 -11.34 17.44 -3.11
N LEU A 278 -11.26 17.46 -4.44
CA LEU A 278 -12.20 18.15 -5.32
C LEU A 278 -12.89 17.13 -6.22
N ARG A 279 -14.21 17.06 -6.13
CA ARG A 279 -15.02 16.17 -6.97
C ARG A 279 -15.51 16.96 -8.17
N HIS A 280 -14.65 17.03 -9.17
CA HIS A 280 -14.91 17.73 -10.43
C HIS A 280 -14.70 16.79 -11.62
N GLY A 281 -15.79 16.21 -12.13
CA GLY A 281 -15.74 15.24 -13.23
C GLY A 281 -15.64 13.78 -12.77
N PRO A 282 -15.19 12.85 -13.64
CA PRO A 282 -15.21 11.41 -13.37
C PRO A 282 -14.18 10.95 -12.33
N GLU A 283 -13.09 11.70 -12.13
CA GLU A 283 -12.04 11.39 -11.15
C GLU A 283 -11.82 12.57 -10.19
N PRO A 284 -11.71 12.33 -8.88
CA PRO A 284 -11.44 13.38 -7.91
C PRO A 284 -10.01 13.89 -8.04
N VAL A 285 -9.83 15.21 -7.99
CA VAL A 285 -8.50 15.85 -7.90
C VAL A 285 -8.14 15.99 -6.43
N THR A 286 -6.94 15.57 -6.04
CA THR A 286 -6.52 15.57 -4.64
C THR A 286 -5.25 16.39 -4.45
N TYR A 287 -5.24 17.25 -3.42
CA TYR A 287 -4.12 18.07 -3.01
C TYR A 287 -3.69 17.71 -1.59
N HIS A 288 -2.38 17.55 -1.35
CA HIS A 288 -1.84 17.56 0.01
C HIS A 288 -1.98 18.98 0.59
N ALA A 289 -2.81 19.15 1.61
CA ALA A 289 -3.18 20.48 2.11
C ALA A 289 -1.96 21.26 2.64
N GLU A 290 -1.06 20.59 3.37
CA GLU A 290 0.15 21.23 3.91
C GLU A 290 1.12 21.69 2.80
N ASN A 291 1.33 20.87 1.77
CA ASN A 291 2.16 21.23 0.62
C ASN A 291 1.57 22.41 -0.16
N LEU A 292 0.25 22.41 -0.36
CA LEU A 292 -0.45 23.51 -1.01
C LEU A 292 -0.35 24.80 -0.20
N LEU A 293 -0.55 24.74 1.12
CA LEU A 293 -0.39 25.87 2.03
C LEU A 293 1.06 26.36 2.03
N THR A 294 2.05 25.48 2.03
CA THR A 294 3.47 25.86 1.99
C THR A 294 3.82 26.58 0.70
N ARG A 295 3.37 26.08 -0.46
CA ARG A 295 3.50 26.77 -1.76
C ARG A 295 2.86 28.16 -1.76
N ALA A 296 1.79 28.33 -0.99
CA ALA A 296 1.08 29.60 -0.81
C ALA A 296 1.66 30.49 0.31
N GLY A 297 2.75 30.10 0.98
CA GLY A 297 3.33 30.85 2.09
C GLY A 297 2.46 30.84 3.36
N ARG A 298 1.77 29.73 3.62
CA ARG A 298 0.79 29.51 4.69
C ARG A 298 -0.41 30.48 4.67
N ASP A 299 -0.73 31.05 3.50
CA ASP A 299 -1.92 31.88 3.28
C ASP A 299 -3.04 31.06 2.62
N PRO A 300 -4.15 30.77 3.33
CA PRO A 300 -5.28 30.01 2.80
C PRO A 300 -5.93 30.66 1.56
N SER A 301 -6.01 31.99 1.52
CA SER A 301 -6.60 32.75 0.41
C SER A 301 -5.76 32.61 -0.86
N ARG A 302 -4.42 32.63 -0.72
CA ARG A 302 -3.50 32.39 -1.84
C ARG A 302 -3.50 30.92 -2.27
N ALA A 303 -3.61 29.98 -1.33
CA ALA A 303 -3.74 28.56 -1.65
C ALA A 303 -5.03 28.28 -2.45
N ALA A 304 -6.16 28.88 -2.06
CA ALA A 304 -7.41 28.77 -2.81
C ALA A 304 -7.28 29.34 -4.24
N ALA A 305 -6.56 30.45 -4.42
CA ALA A 305 -6.30 31.02 -5.74
C ALA A 305 -5.41 30.12 -6.62
N LEU A 306 -4.48 29.37 -6.05
CA LEU A 306 -3.69 28.38 -6.79
C LEU A 306 -4.58 27.25 -7.32
N VAL A 307 -5.48 26.72 -6.48
CA VAL A 307 -6.43 25.68 -6.88
C VAL A 307 -7.36 26.16 -7.97
N ASP A 308 -7.91 27.38 -7.83
CA ASP A 308 -8.80 27.98 -8.83
C ASP A 308 -8.12 28.15 -10.20
N ALA A 309 -6.84 28.55 -10.22
CA ALA A 309 -6.08 28.69 -11.46
C ALA A 309 -5.79 27.34 -12.15
N GLU A 310 -5.71 26.25 -11.38
CA GLU A 310 -5.43 24.89 -11.88
C GLU A 310 -6.72 24.14 -12.28
N CYS A 311 -7.89 24.55 -11.78
CA CYS A 311 -9.18 23.89 -12.05
C CYS A 311 -10.02 24.63 -13.11
N PRO A 312 -10.25 24.07 -14.31
CA PRO A 312 -11.11 24.69 -15.31
C PRO A 312 -12.56 24.88 -14.78
N PRO A 313 -13.33 25.83 -15.35
CA PRO A 313 -14.75 25.99 -15.01
C PRO A 313 -15.54 24.73 -15.43
N ALA A 314 -16.54 24.36 -14.62
CA ALA A 314 -17.48 23.29 -14.98
C ALA A 314 -18.18 23.63 -16.31
N ALA A 315 -18.17 22.67 -17.24
CA ALA A 315 -18.88 22.76 -18.52
C ALA A 315 -20.39 22.55 -18.37
#